data_AF-A0A7J9SNY6-F1
#
_entry.id   AF-A0A7J9SNY6-F1
#
_cell.length_a   1.000
_cell.length_b   1.000
_cell.length_c   1.000
_cell.angle_alpha   90.00
_cell.angle_beta   90.00
_cell.angle_gamma   90.00
#
_symmetry.space_group_name_H-M   'P 1'
#
loop_
_entity.id
_entity.type
_entity.pdbx_description
1 polymer ?
#
loop_
_entity_poly.entity_id
_entity_poly.type
_entity_poly.pdbx_seq_one_letter_code
_entity_poly.pdbx_strand_id
1 'polypeptide(L)'
;MEDALSLDVFTEAIADAVPAVDRNTTGQYGDGLGSEDEERQVELLLDHLRETDDRYEEVNREVPYPDSSEKCDLVLPNGMPVEAKLLRYWRANGDPEPAMYGHVFSPFHQNTLLTDARRLHTSEFSGRSGLLGLFYTRADDDPETVEALPERYTAGEIAEKIVRDIEHWYDEVNANICMITEFNRLQHSIHKKGAVISWLVE
;
A
#
# COMPACT_ATOMS: atom_id res chain seq x y z
N MET A 1 24.86 -15.73 -4.71
CA MET A 1 23.71 -14.83 -4.92
C MET A 1 22.77 -15.17 -3.80
N GLU A 2 22.76 -14.36 -2.74
CA GLU A 2 21.58 -14.32 -1.88
C GLU A 2 20.38 -14.01 -2.78
N ASP A 3 19.28 -14.74 -2.60
CA ASP A 3 18.04 -14.45 -3.30
C ASP A 3 17.64 -13.03 -2.92
N ALA A 4 17.81 -12.10 -3.86
CA ALA A 4 17.51 -10.70 -3.64
C ALA A 4 16.01 -10.58 -3.34
N LEU A 5 15.66 -9.83 -2.28
CA LEU A 5 14.30 -9.72 -1.75
C LEU A 5 13.29 -9.39 -2.86
N SER A 6 12.33 -10.29 -3.11
CA SER A 6 11.28 -10.11 -4.11
C SER A 6 10.05 -9.40 -3.53
N LEU A 7 9.23 -8.82 -4.42
CA LEU A 7 8.05 -8.04 -4.03
C LEU A 7 7.00 -8.88 -3.28
N ASP A 8 6.82 -10.13 -3.65
CA ASP A 8 5.91 -11.06 -2.99
C ASP A 8 6.37 -11.36 -1.55
N VAL A 9 7.66 -11.68 -1.36
CA VAL A 9 8.24 -11.90 -0.03
C VAL A 9 8.15 -10.64 0.83
N PHE A 10 8.40 -9.47 0.25
CA PHE A 10 8.24 -8.20 0.95
C PHE A 10 6.76 -7.93 1.33
N THR A 11 5.83 -8.25 0.44
CA THR A 11 4.38 -8.10 0.65
C THR A 11 3.89 -8.95 1.82
N GLU A 12 4.28 -10.23 1.85
CA GLU A 12 3.95 -11.14 2.95
C GLU A 12 4.54 -10.66 4.27
N ALA A 13 5.81 -10.24 4.27
CA ALA A 13 6.48 -9.73 5.46
C ALA A 13 5.82 -8.47 6.02
N ILE A 14 5.42 -7.53 5.16
CA ILE A 14 4.68 -6.35 5.59
C ILE A 14 3.35 -6.76 6.23
N ALA A 15 2.60 -7.69 5.62
CA ALA A 15 1.32 -8.14 6.16
C ALA A 15 1.48 -8.81 7.53
N ASP A 16 2.51 -9.64 7.71
CA ASP A 16 2.83 -10.30 8.97
C ASP A 16 3.27 -9.30 10.06
N ALA A 17 3.94 -8.21 9.68
CA ALA A 17 4.35 -7.15 10.58
C ALA A 17 3.16 -6.31 11.10
N VAL A 18 2.11 -6.13 10.28
CA VAL A 18 0.99 -5.22 10.60
C VAL A 18 0.41 -5.44 12.00
N PRO A 19 0.01 -6.65 12.45
CA PRO A 19 -0.55 -6.84 13.78
C PRO A 19 0.44 -6.55 14.93
N ALA A 20 1.74 -6.75 14.72
CA ALA A 20 2.75 -6.49 15.74
C ALA A 20 3.01 -4.98 15.88
N VAL A 21 3.13 -4.28 14.77
CA VAL A 21 3.30 -2.82 14.73
C VAL A 21 2.04 -2.15 15.26
N ASP A 22 0.88 -2.54 14.75
CA ASP A 22 -0.42 -2.00 15.14
C ASP A 22 -0.60 -1.99 16.66
N ARG A 23 -0.33 -3.10 17.36
CA ARG A 23 -0.43 -3.20 18.83
C ARG A 23 0.43 -2.21 19.62
N ASN A 24 1.50 -1.70 19.02
CA ASN A 24 2.45 -0.79 19.67
C ASN A 24 2.30 0.65 19.19
N THR A 25 1.47 0.90 18.19
CA THR A 25 1.22 2.24 17.65
C THR A 25 0.22 2.99 18.52
N THR A 26 0.64 4.13 19.05
CA THR A 26 -0.26 5.11 19.69
C THR A 26 -0.61 6.20 18.69
N GLY A 27 -1.89 6.50 18.51
CA GLY A 27 -2.36 7.37 17.43
C GLY A 27 -3.18 8.58 17.89
N GLN A 28 -3.18 9.65 17.09
CA GLN A 28 -3.95 10.87 17.37
C GLN A 28 -5.46 10.60 17.41
N TYR A 29 -5.94 9.63 16.64
CA TYR A 29 -7.36 9.29 16.50
C TYR A 29 -7.72 7.92 17.10
N GLY A 30 -6.90 7.46 18.05
CA GLY A 30 -6.99 6.13 18.66
C GLY A 30 -5.72 5.34 18.41
N ASP A 31 -5.45 4.36 19.28
CA ASP A 31 -4.30 3.48 19.13
C ASP A 31 -4.51 2.49 17.97
N GLY A 32 -3.42 2.09 17.34
CA GLY A 32 -3.39 1.20 16.17
C GLY A 32 -2.86 1.87 14.90
N LEU A 33 -2.36 1.07 13.98
CA LEU A 33 -1.69 1.52 12.75
C LEU A 33 -2.63 2.32 11.83
N GLY A 34 -3.92 1.99 11.85
CA GLY A 34 -4.94 2.65 11.01
C GLY A 34 -5.15 4.14 11.29
N SER A 35 -4.68 4.66 12.44
CA SER A 35 -4.71 6.09 12.77
C SER A 35 -3.69 6.92 12.00
N GLU A 36 -2.62 6.29 11.56
CA GLU A 36 -1.48 6.95 10.94
C GLU A 36 -1.73 7.21 9.43
N ASP A 37 -0.96 8.14 8.87
CA ASP A 37 -0.90 8.37 7.43
C ASP A 37 -0.01 7.33 6.72
N GLU A 38 -0.05 7.34 5.40
CA GLU A 38 0.64 6.38 4.53
C GLU A 38 2.15 6.32 4.79
N GLU A 39 2.82 7.47 4.79
CA GLU A 39 4.27 7.58 4.99
C GLU A 39 4.67 7.00 6.36
N ARG A 40 3.92 7.34 7.42
CA ARG A 40 4.18 6.86 8.76
C ARG A 40 3.89 5.36 8.92
N GLN A 41 2.87 4.83 8.24
CA GLN A 41 2.62 3.38 8.27
C GLN A 41 3.76 2.61 7.61
N VAL A 42 4.22 3.04 6.43
CA VAL A 42 5.36 2.43 5.73
C VAL A 42 6.62 2.48 6.58
N GLU A 43 6.89 3.62 7.23
CA GLU A 43 8.00 3.78 8.18
C GLU A 43 7.96 2.75 9.30
N LEU A 44 6.86 2.71 10.07
CA LEU A 44 6.74 1.84 11.24
C LEU A 44 6.83 0.36 10.87
N LEU A 45 6.26 -0.03 9.73
CA LEU A 45 6.32 -1.41 9.22
C LEU A 45 7.74 -1.78 8.82
N LEU A 46 8.44 -0.91 8.10
CA LEU A 46 9.81 -1.18 7.68
C LEU A 46 10.78 -1.19 8.85
N ASP A 47 10.64 -0.28 9.82
CA ASP A 47 11.47 -0.26 11.02
C ASP A 47 11.30 -1.56 11.82
N HIS A 48 10.08 -2.05 11.97
CA HIS A 48 9.82 -3.35 12.59
C HIS A 48 10.48 -4.51 11.85
N LEU A 49 10.41 -4.53 10.51
CA LEU A 49 11.04 -5.57 9.71
C LEU A 49 12.57 -5.54 9.87
N ARG A 50 13.19 -4.35 9.87
CA ARG A 50 14.63 -4.20 10.08
C ARG A 50 15.10 -4.59 11.48
N GLU A 51 14.28 -4.35 12.50
CA GLU A 51 14.58 -4.78 13.87
C GLU A 51 14.54 -6.31 14.03
N THR A 52 13.83 -7.01 13.14
CA THR A 52 13.55 -8.44 13.29
C THR A 52 14.29 -9.32 12.26
N ASP A 53 14.73 -8.76 11.14
CA ASP A 53 15.38 -9.50 10.06
C ASP A 53 16.28 -8.60 9.18
N ASP A 54 17.57 -8.94 9.14
CA ASP A 54 18.61 -8.18 8.44
C ASP A 54 18.38 -8.07 6.92
N ARG A 55 17.54 -8.94 6.33
CA ARG A 55 17.21 -8.89 4.89
C ARG A 55 16.52 -7.59 4.46
N TYR A 56 15.95 -6.84 5.40
CA TYR A 56 15.26 -5.59 5.14
C TYR A 56 16.11 -4.33 5.41
N GLU A 57 17.35 -4.46 5.87
CA GLU A 57 18.25 -3.32 6.13
C GLU A 57 18.49 -2.48 4.87
N GLU A 58 18.64 -3.14 3.72
CA GLU A 58 18.93 -2.50 2.43
C GLU A 58 17.67 -2.05 1.65
N VAL A 59 16.47 -2.18 2.22
CA VAL A 59 15.26 -1.55 1.66
C VAL A 59 15.38 -0.05 1.90
N ASN A 60 15.52 0.76 0.84
CA ASN A 60 15.72 2.21 0.97
C ASN A 60 14.38 2.94 0.88
N ARG A 61 14.16 3.94 1.73
CA ARG A 61 12.99 4.83 1.65
C ARG A 61 13.34 6.13 0.93
N GLU A 62 12.33 6.77 0.35
CA GLU A 62 12.42 8.18 -0.08
C GLU A 62 13.56 8.40 -1.11
N VAL A 63 13.73 7.46 -2.03
CA VAL A 63 14.83 7.46 -3.02
C VAL A 63 14.48 8.42 -4.16
N PRO A 64 15.32 9.41 -4.49
CA PRO A 64 15.05 10.32 -5.59
C PRO A 64 14.83 9.60 -6.91
N TYR A 65 13.81 10.00 -7.65
CA TYR A 65 13.67 9.58 -9.04
C TYR A 65 14.84 10.13 -9.88
N PRO A 66 15.38 9.37 -10.85
CA PRO A 66 16.49 9.84 -11.69
C PRO A 66 16.21 11.16 -12.43
N ASP A 67 14.96 11.35 -12.88
CA ASP A 67 14.56 12.44 -13.77
C ASP A 67 13.62 13.46 -13.12
N SER A 68 13.44 13.40 -11.80
CA SER A 68 12.47 14.23 -11.09
C SER A 68 12.99 14.66 -9.70
N SER A 69 12.43 15.75 -9.18
CA SER A 69 12.63 16.14 -7.77
C SER A 69 11.77 15.33 -6.80
N GLU A 70 10.86 14.50 -7.31
CA GLU A 70 10.06 13.56 -6.54
C GLU A 70 10.91 12.39 -6.06
N LYS A 71 10.36 11.62 -5.12
CA LYS A 71 11.01 10.46 -4.54
C LYS A 71 10.08 9.26 -4.64
N CYS A 72 10.66 8.11 -4.87
CA CYS A 72 10.00 6.81 -4.77
C CYS A 72 9.99 6.39 -3.31
N ASP A 73 8.84 5.89 -2.85
CA ASP A 73 8.62 5.54 -1.45
C ASP A 73 9.61 4.48 -0.98
N LEU A 74 9.86 3.45 -1.80
CA LEU A 74 10.70 2.31 -1.47
C LEU A 74 11.55 1.85 -2.66
N VAL A 75 12.78 1.41 -2.40
CA VAL A 75 13.60 0.63 -3.34
C VAL A 75 14.09 -0.63 -2.63
N LEU A 76 13.70 -1.79 -3.14
CA LEU A 76 14.09 -3.09 -2.59
C LEU A 76 15.58 -3.38 -2.87
N PRO A 77 16.24 -4.28 -2.10
CA PRO A 77 17.66 -4.64 -2.29
C PRO A 77 18.02 -5.10 -3.71
N ASN A 78 17.06 -5.64 -4.46
CA ASN A 78 17.25 -6.02 -5.86
C ASN A 78 17.19 -4.84 -6.85
N GLY A 79 17.02 -3.61 -6.37
CA GLY A 79 16.89 -2.38 -7.16
C GLY A 79 15.46 -2.06 -7.62
N MET A 80 14.46 -2.87 -7.28
CA MET A 80 13.07 -2.64 -7.67
C MET A 80 12.47 -1.42 -6.94
N PRO A 81 12.05 -0.36 -7.65
CA PRO A 81 11.30 0.73 -7.05
C PRO A 81 9.86 0.31 -6.77
N VAL A 82 9.30 0.75 -5.65
CA VAL A 82 7.96 0.42 -5.18
C VAL A 82 7.28 1.67 -4.62
N GLU A 83 6.10 2.01 -5.16
CA GLU A 83 5.25 3.08 -4.61
C GLU A 83 4.16 2.48 -3.71
N ALA A 84 4.00 3.04 -2.52
CA ALA A 84 3.05 2.60 -1.53
C ALA A 84 1.73 3.38 -1.63
N LYS A 85 0.64 2.77 -1.16
CA LYS A 85 -0.65 3.44 -1.07
C LYS A 85 -1.49 2.98 0.09
N LEU A 86 -2.05 3.93 0.84
CA LEU A 86 -3.05 3.67 1.84
C LEU A 86 -4.43 3.59 1.20
N LEU A 87 -5.03 2.40 1.25
CA LEU A 87 -6.32 2.07 0.65
C LEU A 87 -7.36 1.90 1.75
N ARG A 88 -7.99 3.01 2.18
CA ARG A 88 -9.04 2.98 3.20
C ARG A 88 -10.29 3.75 2.76
N TYR A 89 -11.46 3.13 2.92
CA TYR A 89 -12.76 3.78 2.69
C TYR A 89 -13.26 4.56 3.91
N TRP A 90 -12.67 4.33 5.08
CA TRP A 90 -13.00 5.02 6.32
C TRP A 90 -11.74 5.61 6.94
N ARG A 91 -11.87 6.82 7.46
CA ARG A 91 -10.87 7.48 8.29
C ARG A 91 -10.83 6.84 9.67
N ALA A 92 -9.79 7.18 10.43
CA ALA A 92 -9.60 6.67 11.78
C ALA A 92 -10.75 7.06 12.75
N ASN A 93 -11.41 8.18 12.49
CA ASN A 93 -12.59 8.61 13.27
C ASN A 93 -13.91 7.92 12.85
N GLY A 94 -13.88 7.02 11.85
CA GLY A 94 -15.06 6.32 11.33
C GLY A 94 -15.79 7.04 10.19
N ASP A 95 -15.43 8.28 9.87
CA ASP A 95 -16.03 9.00 8.74
C ASP A 95 -15.61 8.35 7.41
N PRO A 96 -16.48 8.37 6.38
CA PRO A 96 -16.07 7.99 5.03
C PRO A 96 -14.87 8.79 4.55
N GLU A 97 -13.99 8.17 3.76
CA GLU A 97 -12.90 8.84 3.05
C GLU A 97 -13.35 9.20 1.62
N PRO A 98 -13.90 10.41 1.39
CA PRO A 98 -14.39 10.80 0.07
C PRO A 98 -13.29 10.89 -0.98
N ALA A 99 -12.03 11.07 -0.56
CA ALA A 99 -10.90 11.23 -1.46
C ALA A 99 -10.36 9.90 -1.99
N MET A 100 -10.69 8.76 -1.35
CA MET A 100 -10.13 7.45 -1.69
C MET A 100 -10.24 7.14 -3.18
N TYR A 101 -11.43 7.32 -3.77
CA TYR A 101 -11.62 7.02 -5.19
C TYR A 101 -10.74 7.90 -6.09
N GLY A 102 -10.63 9.19 -5.77
CA GLY A 102 -9.80 10.13 -6.52
C GLY A 102 -8.31 9.84 -6.38
N HIS A 103 -7.87 9.45 -5.19
CA HIS A 103 -6.46 9.17 -4.87
C HIS A 103 -6.00 7.78 -5.32
N VAL A 104 -6.92 6.87 -5.66
CA VAL A 104 -6.57 5.50 -6.04
C VAL A 104 -6.83 5.27 -7.53
N PHE A 105 -8.02 5.61 -8.02
CA PHE A 105 -8.48 5.21 -9.35
C PHE A 105 -8.50 6.35 -10.38
N SER A 106 -8.06 7.56 -10.04
CA SER A 106 -8.13 8.67 -10.98
C SER A 106 -6.86 8.77 -11.83
N PRO A 107 -6.97 8.76 -13.17
CA PRO A 107 -5.84 9.00 -14.06
C PRO A 107 -5.56 10.52 -14.25
N PHE A 108 -6.39 11.39 -13.66
CA PHE A 108 -6.37 12.84 -13.88
C PHE A 108 -5.80 13.62 -12.70
N HIS A 109 -5.57 12.96 -11.57
CA HIS A 109 -4.92 13.54 -10.40
C HIS A 109 -3.48 13.04 -10.33
N GLN A 110 -2.61 13.79 -9.65
CA GLN A 110 -1.24 13.35 -9.37
C GLN A 110 -1.20 12.51 -8.09
N ASN A 111 -0.16 11.69 -7.98
CA ASN A 111 0.06 10.80 -6.83
C ASN A 111 -1.17 9.93 -6.57
N THR A 112 -1.72 9.34 -7.63
CA THR A 112 -2.68 8.25 -7.55
C THR A 112 -2.02 6.94 -7.89
N LEU A 113 -2.58 5.82 -7.44
CA LEU A 113 -2.01 4.51 -7.75
C LEU A 113 -1.83 4.28 -9.26
N LEU A 114 -2.72 4.83 -10.09
CA LEU A 114 -2.59 4.79 -11.56
C LEU A 114 -1.42 5.66 -12.06
N THR A 115 -1.32 6.91 -11.62
CA THR A 115 -0.21 7.77 -12.07
C THR A 115 1.13 7.34 -11.51
N ASP A 116 1.14 6.73 -10.32
CA ASP A 116 2.33 6.17 -9.67
C ASP A 116 2.85 4.97 -10.48
N ALA A 117 1.95 4.07 -10.94
CA ALA A 117 2.30 2.99 -11.87
C ALA A 117 2.93 3.51 -13.17
N ARG A 118 2.29 4.52 -13.78
CA ARG A 118 2.83 5.13 -15.00
C ARG A 118 4.18 5.78 -14.75
N ARG A 119 4.33 6.53 -13.65
CA ARG A 119 5.59 7.19 -13.28
C ARG A 119 6.71 6.17 -13.14
N LEU A 120 6.48 5.10 -12.40
CA LEU A 120 7.42 3.99 -12.24
C LEU A 120 7.83 3.40 -13.59
N HIS A 121 6.86 3.03 -14.43
CA HIS A 121 7.12 2.47 -15.75
C HIS A 121 7.96 3.41 -16.65
N THR A 122 7.67 4.71 -16.62
CA THR A 122 8.38 5.69 -17.46
C THR A 122 9.70 6.20 -16.89
N SER A 123 10.02 5.85 -15.63
CA SER A 123 11.22 6.32 -14.96
C SER A 123 12.47 5.56 -15.42
N GLU A 124 13.64 6.18 -15.33
CA GLU A 124 14.92 5.50 -15.61
C GLU A 124 15.37 4.54 -14.48
N PHE A 125 14.49 4.15 -13.56
CA PHE A 125 14.79 3.02 -12.66
C PHE A 125 15.01 1.76 -13.50
N SER A 126 16.07 1.01 -13.20
CA SER A 126 16.42 -0.17 -13.98
C SER A 126 15.47 -1.33 -13.66
N GLY A 127 14.69 -1.77 -14.64
CA GLY A 127 13.98 -3.04 -14.59
C GLY A 127 12.51 -2.93 -14.18
N ARG A 128 12.01 -3.98 -13.50
CA ARG A 128 10.62 -4.09 -13.06
C ARG A 128 10.36 -3.19 -11.86
N SER A 129 9.13 -2.69 -11.76
CA SER A 129 8.68 -1.84 -10.64
C SER A 129 7.47 -2.45 -9.94
N GLY A 130 7.14 -1.93 -8.75
CA GLY A 130 6.07 -2.44 -7.92
C GLY A 130 5.12 -1.36 -7.39
N LEU A 131 3.91 -1.78 -7.06
CA LEU A 131 2.99 -1.02 -6.23
C LEU A 131 2.70 -1.81 -4.95
N LEU A 132 2.48 -1.13 -3.83
CA LEU A 132 2.15 -1.73 -2.53
C LEU A 132 0.95 -1.03 -1.88
N GLY A 133 -0.21 -1.66 -1.88
CA GLY A 133 -1.43 -1.18 -1.24
C GLY A 133 -1.60 -1.71 0.19
N LEU A 134 -1.72 -0.81 1.16
CA LEU A 134 -2.17 -1.10 2.53
C LEU A 134 -3.68 -0.93 2.60
N PHE A 135 -4.42 -2.02 2.46
CA PHE A 135 -5.88 -2.02 2.42
C PHE A 135 -6.50 -2.34 3.77
N TYR A 136 -7.41 -1.49 4.23
CA TYR A 136 -8.20 -1.73 5.44
C TYR A 136 -9.68 -1.92 5.10
N THR A 137 -10.26 -2.99 5.66
CA THR A 137 -11.71 -3.19 5.64
C THR A 137 -12.32 -2.72 6.95
N ARG A 138 -13.62 -2.43 6.91
CA ARG A 138 -14.39 -2.11 8.12
C ARG A 138 -14.48 -3.33 9.03
N ALA A 139 -14.53 -3.10 10.33
CA ALA A 139 -14.81 -4.12 11.31
C ALA A 139 -16.23 -4.69 11.13
N ASP A 140 -16.39 -6.02 11.29
CA ASP A 140 -17.69 -6.70 11.12
C ASP A 140 -18.74 -6.30 12.16
N ASP A 141 -18.31 -5.71 13.28
CA ASP A 141 -19.15 -5.32 14.42
C ASP A 141 -19.49 -3.82 14.47
N ASP A 142 -19.12 -3.04 13.46
CA ASP A 142 -19.43 -1.62 13.38
C ASP A 142 -20.90 -1.39 12.96
N PRO A 143 -21.71 -0.64 13.74
CA PRO A 143 -23.13 -0.44 13.42
C PRO A 143 -23.35 0.18 12.03
N GLU A 144 -24.25 -0.44 11.25
CA GLU A 144 -24.66 -0.09 9.87
C GLU A 144 -25.24 1.34 9.71
N THR A 145 -25.24 2.18 10.75
CA THR A 145 -25.97 3.46 10.80
C THR A 145 -25.39 4.58 9.93
N VAL A 146 -24.40 4.32 9.09
CA VAL A 146 -23.88 5.31 8.14
C VAL A 146 -24.70 5.23 6.86
N GLU A 147 -25.76 6.05 6.78
CA GLU A 147 -26.40 6.33 5.49
C GLU A 147 -25.36 6.89 4.51
N ALA A 148 -25.12 6.12 3.44
CA ALA A 148 -24.29 6.40 2.26
C ALA A 148 -22.79 6.03 2.34
N LEU A 149 -22.44 5.04 1.49
CA LEU A 149 -21.13 4.71 0.87
C LEU A 149 -20.34 3.54 1.53
N PRO A 150 -19.58 2.76 0.75
CA PRO A 150 -20.09 1.55 0.13
C PRO A 150 -19.27 0.31 0.55
N GLU A 151 -19.93 -0.76 0.96
CA GLU A 151 -19.37 -2.10 0.74
C GLU A 151 -19.20 -2.26 -0.77
N ARG A 152 -18.02 -1.96 -1.32
CA ARG A 152 -17.85 -1.94 -2.78
C ARG A 152 -16.74 -2.83 -3.28
N TYR A 153 -15.66 -3.00 -2.52
CA TYR A 153 -14.54 -3.81 -2.99
C TYR A 153 -13.84 -4.52 -1.84
N THR A 154 -13.66 -5.83 -2.02
CA THR A 154 -12.69 -6.68 -1.32
C THR A 154 -11.27 -6.35 -1.79
N ALA A 155 -10.26 -6.86 -1.07
CA ALA A 155 -8.86 -6.72 -1.49
C ALA A 155 -8.64 -7.24 -2.92
N GLY A 156 -9.24 -8.40 -3.25
CA GLY A 156 -9.19 -8.99 -4.58
C GLY A 156 -9.83 -8.12 -5.66
N GLU A 157 -10.99 -7.53 -5.39
CA GLU A 157 -11.66 -6.68 -6.39
C GLU A 157 -10.91 -5.36 -6.62
N ILE A 158 -10.27 -4.79 -5.58
CA ILE A 158 -9.36 -3.65 -5.76
C ILE A 158 -8.15 -4.08 -6.61
N ALA A 159 -7.55 -5.23 -6.29
CA ALA A 159 -6.40 -5.76 -7.00
C ALA A 159 -6.68 -5.91 -8.51
N GLU A 160 -7.80 -6.54 -8.86
CA GLU A 160 -8.22 -6.70 -10.25
C GLU A 160 -8.56 -5.37 -10.93
N LYS A 161 -9.25 -4.47 -10.20
CA LYS A 161 -9.66 -3.18 -10.76
C LYS A 161 -8.44 -2.33 -11.13
N ILE A 162 -7.41 -2.30 -10.29
CA ILE A 162 -6.18 -1.54 -10.56
C ILE A 162 -5.49 -2.02 -11.83
N VAL A 163 -5.36 -3.34 -12.02
CA VAL A 163 -4.81 -3.90 -13.26
C VAL A 163 -5.62 -3.42 -14.47
N ARG A 164 -6.94 -3.59 -14.44
CA ARG A 164 -7.82 -3.19 -15.55
C ARG A 164 -7.74 -1.69 -15.83
N ASP A 165 -7.69 -0.86 -14.79
CA ASP A 165 -7.63 0.59 -14.95
C ASP A 165 -6.28 1.04 -15.52
N ILE A 166 -5.15 0.47 -15.06
CA ILE A 166 -3.81 0.79 -15.59
C ILE A 166 -3.76 0.47 -17.09
N GLU A 167 -4.12 -0.76 -17.46
CA GLU A 167 -4.10 -1.22 -18.85
C GLU A 167 -5.11 -0.47 -19.73
N HIS A 168 -6.20 0.04 -19.16
CA HIS A 168 -7.18 0.84 -19.89
C HIS A 168 -6.68 2.26 -20.19
N TRP A 169 -5.98 2.88 -19.23
CA TRP A 169 -5.58 4.28 -19.33
C TRP A 169 -4.19 4.47 -19.95
N TYR A 170 -3.33 3.45 -19.88
CA TYR A 170 -1.94 3.52 -20.31
C TYR A 170 -1.57 2.30 -21.17
N ASP A 171 -1.74 2.43 -22.49
CA ASP A 171 -1.54 1.34 -23.46
C ASP A 171 -0.15 0.66 -23.40
N GLU A 172 0.85 1.36 -22.87
CA GLU A 172 2.26 0.91 -22.79
C GLU A 172 2.60 0.26 -21.45
N VAL A 173 1.74 0.40 -20.43
CA VAL A 173 1.99 -0.06 -19.06
C VAL A 173 1.21 -1.34 -18.81
N ASN A 174 1.92 -2.42 -18.50
CA ASN A 174 1.33 -3.69 -18.09
C ASN A 174 1.38 -3.82 -16.57
N ALA A 175 0.29 -4.25 -15.96
CA ALA A 175 0.24 -4.47 -14.52
C ALA A 175 -0.28 -5.87 -14.21
N ASN A 176 0.30 -6.53 -13.22
CA ASN A 176 -0.17 -7.84 -12.77
C ASN A 176 -0.24 -7.88 -11.25
N ILE A 177 -1.27 -8.52 -10.71
CA ILE A 177 -1.35 -8.79 -9.27
C ILE A 177 -0.16 -9.68 -8.90
N CYS A 178 0.68 -9.22 -7.98
CA CYS A 178 1.82 -9.96 -7.47
C CYS A 178 1.40 -10.83 -6.29
N MET A 179 0.81 -10.22 -5.26
CA MET A 179 0.37 -10.92 -4.06
C MET A 179 -0.76 -10.16 -3.35
N ILE A 180 -1.59 -10.90 -2.62
CA ILE A 180 -2.58 -10.38 -1.67
C ILE A 180 -2.42 -11.18 -0.38
N THR A 181 -2.03 -10.51 0.70
CA THR A 181 -1.83 -11.16 2.00
C THR A 181 -2.67 -10.45 3.06
N GLU A 182 -3.59 -11.20 3.67
CA GLU A 182 -4.53 -10.67 4.66
C GLU A 182 -3.92 -10.57 6.06
N PHE A 183 -4.35 -9.56 6.82
CA PHE A 183 -4.06 -9.42 8.24
C PHE A 183 -5.33 -9.09 9.03
N ASN A 184 -5.36 -9.41 10.32
CA ASN A 184 -6.53 -9.21 11.17
C ASN A 184 -6.14 -9.01 12.65
N ARG A 185 -7.16 -8.79 13.48
CA ARG A 185 -7.05 -8.58 14.95
C ARG A 185 -6.24 -7.35 15.31
N LEU A 186 -6.41 -6.28 14.53
CA LEU A 186 -5.83 -4.99 14.85
C LEU A 186 -6.61 -4.32 15.99
N GLN A 187 -5.92 -3.50 16.77
CA GLN A 187 -6.47 -2.86 17.97
C GLN A 187 -7.33 -1.64 17.65
N HIS A 188 -7.11 -0.99 16.50
CA HIS A 188 -7.88 0.18 16.11
C HIS A 188 -9.38 -0.15 16.00
N SER A 189 -10.24 0.73 16.50
CA SER A 189 -11.68 0.46 16.60
C SER A 189 -12.37 0.34 15.24
N ILE A 190 -11.87 1.05 14.23
CA ILE A 190 -12.42 1.07 12.86
C ILE A 190 -11.70 0.08 11.94
N HIS A 191 -10.38 -0.03 12.07
CA HIS A 191 -9.52 -0.71 11.11
C HIS A 191 -9.02 -2.03 11.69
N LYS A 192 -9.92 -3.00 11.91
CA LYS A 192 -9.59 -4.26 12.63
C LYS A 192 -8.92 -5.33 11.78
N LYS A 193 -8.99 -5.23 10.45
CA LYS A 193 -8.49 -6.22 9.50
C LYS A 193 -8.33 -5.60 8.10
N GLY A 194 -7.57 -6.27 7.25
CA GLY A 194 -7.21 -5.74 5.94
C GLY A 194 -6.35 -6.69 5.14
N ALA A 195 -5.68 -6.16 4.13
CA ALA A 195 -4.70 -6.88 3.33
C ALA A 195 -3.59 -5.96 2.85
N VAL A 196 -2.41 -6.52 2.66
CA VAL A 196 -1.36 -5.90 1.83
C VAL A 196 -1.51 -6.48 0.44
N ILE A 197 -1.60 -5.60 -0.55
CA ILE A 197 -1.77 -5.95 -1.96
C ILE A 197 -0.55 -5.45 -2.71
N SER A 198 0.04 -6.24 -3.58
CA SER A 198 1.09 -5.77 -4.46
C SER A 198 0.82 -6.08 -5.92
N TRP A 199 1.36 -5.22 -6.77
CA TRP A 199 1.30 -5.35 -8.22
C TRP A 199 2.70 -5.18 -8.80
N LEU A 200 3.03 -5.99 -9.81
CA LEU A 200 4.17 -5.74 -10.68
C LEU A 200 3.74 -4.83 -11.81
N VAL A 201 4.60 -3.87 -12.15
CA VAL A 201 4.39 -2.91 -13.25
C VAL A 201 5.57 -3.01 -14.23
N GLU A 202 5.24 -3.24 -15.50
CA GLU A 202 6.16 -3.51 -16.62
C GLU A 202 5.87 -2.69 -17.87
#